data_AF-A0A401ZR21-F1
#
_entry.id   AF-A0A401ZR21-F1
#
_cell.length_a   1.000
_cell.length_b   1.000
_cell.length_c   1.000
_cell.angle_alpha   90.00
_cell.angle_beta   90.00
_cell.angle_gamma   90.00
#
_symmetry.space_group_name_H-M   'P 1'
#
loop_
_entity.id
_entity.type
_entity.pdbx_description
1 polymer ?
#
loop_
_entity_poly.entity_id
_entity_poly.type
_entity_poly.pdbx_seq_one_letter_code
_entity_poly.pdbx_strand_id
1 'polypeptide(L)'
;MQNDDMARLQQARQALQQGNPQEAFRIVRPVLRYSGKTWAQSDFVEAWSVFAEISTVLASEEFTNFVYAVIRNPEDVQALYHLGYQLFEQSLHDLAATALARAHALAPDSPGILNELASALETMGMNAEACRLLQARPKVIQHNYLSRYLLAFNAIMSRDLETPRRLLESLQQEPDEHREELAGRIATMLARADAIKGVSSLDQQDLRGWHYILTGAFLLHLSPYGFDEGMNGRYAFVQDTPGLCLEGILRLATALKEIGISVPRVFALPERGSTILARALALKLHVPLVDWSNEGQTEPGLIAAYDLNLLDGPILVSLRQHHPGQVLWSHATCWTESFPLTADFTTFFYQVNHAPWESQMSVDPDTRQMVHSQPDERDAASIAAELLQAQVENEAFEDLPKLQALTKAAATAHGAAIPAALNTRGLRQQLWDSSPVKSSRFA
;
A
#
# COMPACT_ATOMS: atom_id res chain seq x y z
N MET A 1 -15.34 28.80 14.01
CA MET A 1 -15.89 27.50 13.56
C MET A 1 -17.02 27.76 12.58
N GLN A 2 -17.19 26.93 11.53
CA GLN A 2 -18.28 27.11 10.56
C GLN A 2 -19.64 26.70 11.17
N ASN A 3 -20.75 27.24 10.67
CA ASN A 3 -22.09 26.90 11.17
C ASN A 3 -22.38 25.39 11.08
N ASP A 4 -21.91 24.75 10.00
CA ASP A 4 -22.08 23.31 9.79
C ASP A 4 -21.31 22.46 10.81
N ASP A 5 -20.11 22.90 11.21
CA ASP A 5 -19.32 22.24 12.26
C ASP A 5 -20.08 22.29 13.60
N MET A 6 -20.63 23.45 13.98
CA MET A 6 -21.43 23.60 15.20
C MET A 6 -22.68 22.72 15.21
N ALA A 7 -23.38 22.63 14.07
CA ALA A 7 -24.55 21.76 13.93
C ALA A 7 -24.17 20.28 14.13
N ARG A 8 -23.03 19.84 13.58
CA ARG A 8 -22.50 18.48 13.77
C ARG A 8 -22.15 18.20 15.24
N LEU A 9 -21.52 19.15 15.93
CA LEU A 9 -21.23 18.99 17.37
C LEU A 9 -22.52 18.79 18.19
N GLN A 10 -23.56 19.57 17.90
CA GLN A 10 -24.86 19.41 18.56
C GLN A 10 -25.54 18.07 18.24
N GLN A 11 -25.52 17.66 16.97
CA GLN A 11 -26.05 16.36 16.53
C GLN A 11 -25.31 15.19 17.20
N ALA A 12 -23.99 15.27 17.33
CA ALA A 12 -23.19 14.25 18.02
C ALA A 12 -23.58 14.13 19.49
N ARG A 13 -23.76 15.25 20.21
CA ARG A 13 -24.27 15.23 21.60
C ARG A 13 -25.67 14.63 21.71
N GLN A 14 -26.55 14.94 20.75
CA GLN A 14 -27.89 14.34 20.72
C GLN A 14 -27.84 12.82 20.50
N ALA A 15 -26.99 12.34 19.59
CA ALA A 15 -26.78 10.91 19.37
C ALA A 15 -26.24 10.23 20.64
N LEU A 16 -25.31 10.88 21.35
CA LEU A 16 -24.78 10.38 22.62
C LEU A 16 -25.85 10.29 23.71
N GLN A 17 -26.71 11.31 23.85
CA GLN A 17 -27.85 11.30 24.79
C GLN A 17 -28.86 10.19 24.48
N GLN A 18 -28.96 9.80 23.21
CA GLN A 18 -29.80 8.67 22.76
C GLN A 18 -29.13 7.30 22.94
N GLY A 19 -27.92 7.25 23.51
CA GLY A 19 -27.18 6.02 23.72
C GLY A 19 -26.47 5.48 22.48
N ASN A 20 -26.23 6.32 21.46
CA ASN A 20 -25.59 5.94 20.19
C ASN A 20 -24.17 6.56 20.05
N PRO A 21 -23.18 6.12 20.84
CA PRO A 21 -21.86 6.75 20.87
C PRO A 21 -21.05 6.53 19.57
N GLN A 22 -21.22 5.40 18.87
CA GLN A 22 -20.56 5.16 17.57
C GLN A 22 -21.07 6.13 16.51
N GLU A 23 -22.37 6.40 16.49
CA GLU A 23 -22.97 7.37 15.58
C GLU A 23 -22.52 8.79 15.94
N ALA A 24 -22.47 9.14 17.22
CA ALA A 24 -21.90 10.40 17.68
C ALA A 24 -20.46 10.59 17.18
N PHE A 25 -19.63 9.54 17.27
CA PHE A 25 -18.27 9.56 16.73
C PHE A 25 -18.24 9.77 15.21
N ARG A 26 -19.08 9.05 14.47
CA ARG A 26 -19.20 9.18 13.01
C ARG A 26 -19.57 10.61 12.58
N ILE A 27 -20.45 11.27 13.33
CA ILE A 27 -20.87 12.66 13.09
C ILE A 27 -19.76 13.67 13.41
N VAL A 28 -19.03 13.49 14.52
CA VAL A 28 -18.01 14.45 14.98
C VAL A 28 -16.68 14.32 14.22
N ARG A 29 -16.30 13.11 13.77
CA ARG A 29 -15.00 12.85 13.15
C ARG A 29 -14.65 13.81 11.99
N PRO A 30 -15.57 14.13 11.05
CA PRO A 30 -15.31 15.11 10.00
C PRO A 30 -14.98 16.53 10.48
N VAL A 31 -15.38 16.92 11.69
CA VAL A 31 -15.06 18.22 12.30
C VAL A 31 -13.64 18.23 12.86
N LEU A 32 -13.24 17.10 13.47
CA LEU A 32 -11.96 16.91 14.14
C LEU A 32 -10.82 16.55 13.19
N ARG A 33 -11.12 15.92 12.04
CA ARG A 33 -10.10 15.46 11.09
C ARG A 33 -9.22 16.60 10.58
N TYR A 34 -7.95 16.28 10.33
CA TYR A 34 -7.00 17.22 9.80
C TYR A 34 -7.44 17.78 8.44
N SER A 35 -7.31 19.10 8.29
CA SER A 35 -7.70 19.86 7.09
C SER A 35 -6.73 21.00 6.77
N GLY A 36 -5.59 21.06 7.47
CA GLY A 36 -4.66 22.20 7.38
C GLY A 36 -5.19 23.51 7.97
N LYS A 37 -6.43 23.56 8.48
CA LYS A 37 -7.02 24.77 9.07
C LYS A 37 -6.35 25.13 10.41
N THR A 38 -6.19 26.43 10.66
CA THR A 38 -5.81 26.93 11.97
C THR A 38 -7.02 26.96 12.90
N TRP A 39 -6.88 26.41 14.10
CA TRP A 39 -7.95 26.36 15.09
C TRP A 39 -7.84 27.54 16.08
N ALA A 40 -8.93 28.29 16.23
CA ALA A 40 -9.10 29.14 17.41
C ALA A 40 -9.17 28.26 18.67
N GLN A 41 -8.63 28.73 19.79
CA GLN A 41 -8.57 27.96 21.03
C GLN A 41 -9.96 27.52 21.51
N SER A 42 -10.95 28.42 21.48
CA SER A 42 -12.34 28.10 21.88
C SER A 42 -12.96 27.03 21.00
N ASP A 43 -12.72 27.09 19.69
CA ASP A 43 -13.26 26.12 18.74
C ASP A 43 -12.63 24.74 18.93
N PHE A 44 -11.33 24.70 19.20
CA PHE A 44 -10.61 23.47 19.51
C PHE A 44 -11.18 22.85 20.79
N VAL A 45 -11.27 23.62 21.87
CA VAL A 45 -11.81 23.14 23.15
C VAL A 45 -13.23 22.62 22.99
N GLU A 46 -14.10 23.33 22.26
CA GLU A 46 -15.49 22.91 22.05
C GLU A 46 -15.59 21.59 21.30
N ALA A 47 -14.89 21.44 20.16
CA ALA A 47 -14.93 20.22 19.36
C ALA A 47 -14.34 19.01 20.11
N TRP A 48 -13.21 19.22 20.79
CA TRP A 48 -12.55 18.16 21.56
C TRP A 48 -13.30 17.80 22.85
N SER A 49 -14.12 18.71 23.41
CA SER A 49 -15.02 18.37 24.52
C SER A 49 -16.09 17.37 24.11
N VAL A 50 -16.69 17.53 22.93
CA VAL A 50 -17.62 16.53 22.39
C VAL A 50 -16.92 15.18 22.20
N PHE A 51 -15.67 15.19 21.72
CA PHE A 51 -14.88 13.96 21.60
C PHE A 51 -14.59 13.31 22.95
N ALA A 52 -14.29 14.09 24.00
CA ALA A 52 -14.10 13.56 25.35
C ALA A 52 -15.38 12.93 25.90
N GLU A 53 -16.54 13.58 25.70
CA GLU A 53 -17.85 13.00 26.08
C GLU A 53 -18.05 11.63 25.42
N ILE A 54 -17.73 11.51 24.11
CA ILE A 54 -17.80 10.24 23.38
C ILE A 54 -16.77 9.22 23.90
N SER A 55 -15.52 9.65 24.15
CA SER A 55 -14.44 8.75 24.57
C SER A 55 -14.69 8.13 25.94
N THR A 56 -15.39 8.82 26.85
CA THR A 56 -15.79 8.25 28.15
C THR A 56 -16.64 6.98 28.02
N VAL A 57 -17.33 6.81 26.90
CA VAL A 57 -18.19 5.65 26.63
C VAL A 57 -17.49 4.62 25.76
N LEU A 58 -16.68 5.05 24.79
CA LEU A 58 -16.07 4.16 23.78
C LEU A 58 -14.65 3.70 24.08
N ALA A 59 -13.90 4.41 24.91
CA ALA A 59 -12.47 4.21 25.10
C ALA A 59 -12.12 3.93 26.56
N SER A 60 -10.85 3.63 26.81
CA SER A 60 -10.35 3.47 28.19
C SER A 60 -10.35 4.80 28.94
N GLU A 61 -10.38 4.72 30.28
CA GLU A 61 -10.21 5.88 31.15
C GLU A 61 -8.87 6.58 30.89
N GLU A 62 -7.81 5.80 30.68
CA GLU A 62 -6.47 6.30 30.35
C GLU A 62 -6.49 7.12 29.05
N PHE A 63 -7.08 6.59 27.96
CA PHE A 63 -7.20 7.32 26.70
C PHE A 63 -7.98 8.63 26.89
N THR A 64 -9.11 8.55 27.59
CA THR A 64 -9.97 9.70 27.88
C THR A 64 -9.23 10.79 28.67
N ASN A 65 -8.30 10.43 29.56
CA ASN A 65 -7.49 11.39 30.31
C ASN A 65 -6.57 12.22 29.39
N PHE A 66 -6.04 11.65 28.30
CA PHE A 66 -5.29 12.42 27.30
C PHE A 66 -6.16 13.46 26.60
N VAL A 67 -7.41 13.12 26.29
CA VAL A 67 -8.35 14.07 25.68
C VAL A 67 -8.69 15.20 26.66
N TYR A 68 -8.95 14.88 27.93
CA TYR A 68 -9.19 15.91 28.94
C TYR A 68 -7.98 16.81 29.21
N ALA A 69 -6.76 16.29 29.09
CA ALA A 69 -5.55 17.09 29.27
C ALA A 69 -5.48 18.27 28.29
N VAL A 70 -5.81 18.03 27.00
CA VAL A 70 -5.79 19.11 25.98
C VAL A 70 -7.00 20.04 26.08
N ILE A 71 -8.10 19.62 26.72
CA ILE A 71 -9.24 20.51 26.98
C ILE A 71 -8.90 21.47 28.13
N ARG A 72 -8.29 20.96 29.21
CA ARG A 72 -7.91 21.76 30.37
C ARG A 72 -6.83 22.77 30.02
N ASN A 73 -5.82 22.34 29.27
CA ASN A 73 -4.70 23.16 28.85
C ASN A 73 -4.50 23.04 27.31
N PRO A 74 -5.30 23.75 26.50
CA PRO A 74 -5.27 23.63 25.03
C PRO A 74 -4.03 24.22 24.35
N GLU A 75 -3.09 24.75 25.12
CA GLU A 75 -1.78 25.22 24.64
C GLU A 75 -0.61 24.44 25.26
N ASP A 76 -0.90 23.40 26.06
CA ASP A 76 0.13 22.50 26.57
C ASP A 76 0.63 21.59 25.43
N VAL A 77 1.83 21.91 24.94
CA VAL A 77 2.51 21.22 23.85
C VAL A 77 2.70 19.73 24.15
N GLN A 78 3.01 19.37 25.40
CA GLN A 78 3.23 17.96 25.78
C GLN A 78 1.91 17.19 25.84
N ALA A 79 0.85 17.80 26.37
CA ALA A 79 -0.47 17.19 26.35
C ALA A 79 -0.97 16.94 24.91
N LEU A 80 -0.77 17.92 24.02
CA LEU A 80 -1.14 17.79 22.60
C LEU A 80 -0.30 16.71 21.90
N TYR A 81 0.99 16.64 22.19
CA TYR A 81 1.87 15.59 21.67
C TYR A 81 1.43 14.20 22.13
N HIS A 82 1.21 14.00 23.43
CA HIS A 82 0.77 12.70 23.97
C HIS A 82 -0.57 12.27 23.40
N LEU A 83 -1.54 13.18 23.30
CA LEU A 83 -2.82 12.87 22.66
C LEU A 83 -2.64 12.49 21.19
N GLY A 84 -1.82 13.24 20.45
CA GLY A 84 -1.47 12.94 19.06
C GLY A 84 -0.89 11.54 18.90
N TYR A 85 0.09 11.19 19.73
CA TYR A 85 0.70 9.85 19.77
C TYR A 85 -0.34 8.76 20.06
N GLN A 86 -1.17 8.93 21.09
CA GLN A 86 -2.19 7.94 21.45
C GLN A 86 -3.25 7.76 20.37
N LEU A 87 -3.66 8.85 19.68
CA LEU A 87 -4.56 8.75 18.54
C LEU A 87 -3.93 7.99 17.37
N PHE A 88 -2.62 8.17 17.14
CA PHE A 88 -1.89 7.43 16.12
C PHE A 88 -1.89 5.93 16.41
N GLU A 89 -1.60 5.52 17.65
CA GLU A 89 -1.63 4.12 18.08
C GLU A 89 -3.02 3.47 17.92
N GLN A 90 -4.09 4.27 18.06
CA GLN A 90 -5.47 3.82 17.82
C GLN A 90 -5.90 3.88 16.34
N SER A 91 -4.95 4.09 15.41
CA SER A 91 -5.21 4.24 13.97
C SER A 91 -6.15 5.41 13.60
N LEU A 92 -6.28 6.40 14.48
CA LEU A 92 -7.03 7.64 14.26
C LEU A 92 -6.09 8.74 13.73
N HIS A 93 -5.35 8.42 12.66
CA HIS A 93 -4.28 9.26 12.10
C HIS A 93 -4.77 10.67 11.71
N ASP A 94 -6.01 10.79 11.25
CA ASP A 94 -6.63 12.07 10.86
C ASP A 94 -6.88 12.99 12.06
N LEU A 95 -7.23 12.44 13.22
CA LEU A 95 -7.37 13.20 14.46
C LEU A 95 -5.99 13.46 15.10
N ALA A 96 -5.08 12.48 15.04
CA ALA A 96 -3.70 12.61 15.50
C ALA A 96 -3.02 13.82 14.82
N ALA A 97 -3.13 13.91 13.49
CA ALA A 97 -2.59 15.03 12.71
C ALA A 97 -3.17 16.38 13.15
N THR A 98 -4.45 16.48 13.56
CA THR A 98 -5.02 17.73 14.09
C THR A 98 -4.38 18.15 15.42
N ALA A 99 -4.25 17.21 16.37
CA ALA A 99 -3.62 17.49 17.67
C ALA A 99 -2.14 17.86 17.50
N LEU A 100 -1.40 17.10 16.68
CA LEU A 100 0.02 17.32 16.40
C LEU A 100 0.26 18.62 15.62
N ALA A 101 -0.63 19.00 14.69
CA ALA A 101 -0.53 20.29 14.00
C ALA A 101 -0.69 21.48 14.95
N ARG A 102 -1.57 21.37 15.95
CA ARG A 102 -1.68 22.39 17.01
C ARG A 102 -0.42 22.43 17.87
N ALA A 103 0.11 21.27 18.28
CA ALA A 103 1.39 21.20 19.00
C ALA A 103 2.54 21.83 18.19
N HIS A 104 2.60 21.55 16.89
CA HIS A 104 3.61 22.09 15.97
C HIS A 104 3.48 23.62 15.83
N ALA A 105 2.26 24.17 15.78
CA ALA A 105 2.06 25.60 15.73
C ALA A 105 2.63 26.33 16.96
N LEU A 106 2.59 25.68 18.13
CA LEU A 106 3.11 26.22 19.40
C LEU A 106 4.62 25.98 19.59
N ALA A 107 5.13 24.86 19.06
CA ALA A 107 6.54 24.48 19.12
C ALA A 107 7.09 24.08 17.73
N PRO A 108 7.25 25.05 16.81
CA PRO A 108 7.54 24.79 15.39
C PRO A 108 8.90 24.15 15.12
N ASP A 109 9.86 24.34 16.02
CA ASP A 109 11.22 23.81 15.89
C ASP A 109 11.44 22.51 16.67
N SER A 110 10.38 21.92 17.25
CA SER A 110 10.45 20.61 17.93
C SER A 110 10.50 19.48 16.90
N PRO A 111 11.62 18.74 16.77
CA PRO A 111 11.74 17.68 15.77
C PRO A 111 10.80 16.51 16.06
N GLY A 112 10.61 16.16 17.34
CA GLY A 112 9.70 15.07 17.72
C GLY A 112 8.27 15.31 17.25
N ILE A 113 7.73 16.51 17.50
CA ILE A 113 6.37 16.87 17.08
C ILE A 113 6.26 16.93 15.55
N LEU A 114 7.27 17.50 14.88
CA LEU A 114 7.29 17.58 13.42
C LEU A 114 7.34 16.19 12.77
N ASN A 115 8.12 15.27 13.34
CA ASN A 115 8.24 13.91 12.84
C ASN A 115 6.92 13.14 13.00
N GLU A 116 6.30 13.18 14.18
CA GLU A 116 5.00 12.52 14.39
C GLU A 116 3.90 13.09 13.48
N LEU A 117 3.88 14.42 13.29
CA LEU A 117 2.93 15.05 12.37
C LEU A 117 3.18 14.59 10.92
N ALA A 118 4.44 14.52 10.50
CA ALA A 118 4.80 14.03 9.17
C ALA A 118 4.40 12.56 8.98
N SER A 119 4.62 11.69 9.98
CA SER A 119 4.18 10.29 9.96
C SER A 119 2.66 10.15 9.85
N ALA A 120 1.90 10.92 10.63
CA ALA A 120 0.44 10.92 10.55
C ALA A 120 -0.06 11.34 9.15
N LEU A 121 0.55 12.36 8.56
CA LEU A 121 0.24 12.81 7.20
C LEU A 121 0.64 11.77 6.13
N GLU A 122 1.77 11.08 6.30
CA GLU A 122 2.24 10.01 5.43
C GLU A 122 1.24 8.84 5.39
N THR A 123 0.76 8.38 6.55
CA THR A 123 -0.26 7.32 6.64
C THR A 123 -1.58 7.72 5.99
N MET A 124 -1.92 9.02 6.01
CA MET A 124 -3.07 9.56 5.28
C MET A 124 -2.81 9.77 3.78
N GLY A 125 -1.61 9.46 3.28
CA GLY A 125 -1.18 9.69 1.91
C GLY A 125 -0.99 11.16 1.54
N MET A 126 -0.95 12.07 2.52
CA MET A 126 -0.77 13.52 2.38
C MET A 126 0.73 13.92 2.29
N ASN A 127 1.49 13.16 1.51
CA ASN A 127 2.96 13.26 1.44
C ASN A 127 3.46 14.67 1.03
N ALA A 128 2.73 15.35 0.15
CA ALA A 128 3.09 16.69 -0.31
C ALA A 128 2.96 17.73 0.82
N GLU A 129 1.97 17.55 1.70
CA GLU A 129 1.77 18.39 2.87
C GLU A 129 2.85 18.13 3.93
N ALA A 130 3.21 16.86 4.15
CA ALA A 130 4.35 16.49 4.99
C ALA A 130 5.66 17.14 4.49
N CYS A 131 5.92 17.08 3.17
CA CYS A 131 7.07 17.75 2.55
C CYS A 131 7.07 19.25 2.81
N ARG A 132 5.92 19.91 2.61
CA ARG A 132 5.79 21.36 2.82
C ARG A 132 6.13 21.76 4.26
N LEU A 133 5.64 21.01 5.24
CA LEU A 133 5.92 21.26 6.67
C LEU A 133 7.41 21.05 7.00
N LEU A 134 7.99 19.96 6.52
CA LEU A 134 9.41 19.64 6.74
C LEU A 134 10.34 20.66 6.08
N GLN A 135 10.07 21.06 4.83
CA GLN A 135 10.83 22.07 4.11
C GLN A 135 10.77 23.47 4.74
N ALA A 136 9.68 23.79 5.46
CA ALA A 136 9.56 25.03 6.21
C ALA A 136 10.45 25.08 7.46
N ARG A 137 11.19 24.00 7.78
CA ARG A 137 12.05 23.86 8.97
C ARG A 137 13.48 23.44 8.61
N PRO A 138 14.22 24.20 7.79
CA PRO A 138 15.54 23.81 7.30
C PRO A 138 16.56 23.54 8.42
N LYS A 139 16.46 24.23 9.57
CA LYS A 139 17.31 23.97 10.74
C LYS A 139 17.04 22.61 11.38
N VAL A 140 15.75 22.22 11.49
CA VAL A 140 15.37 20.90 12.00
C VAL A 140 15.87 19.82 11.04
N ILE A 141 15.67 20.01 9.74
CA ILE A 141 16.20 19.12 8.69
C ILE A 141 17.72 19.03 8.80
N GLN A 142 18.46 20.12 9.00
CA GLN A 142 19.92 20.06 9.10
C GLN A 142 20.41 19.20 10.27
N HIS A 143 19.70 19.19 11.40
CA HIS A 143 20.19 18.61 12.65
C HIS A 143 19.47 17.35 13.13
N ASN A 144 18.32 16.99 12.54
CA ASN A 144 17.56 15.80 12.90
C ASN A 144 17.54 14.80 11.75
N TYR A 145 18.18 13.65 11.96
CA TYR A 145 18.27 12.58 10.97
C TYR A 145 16.89 12.12 10.48
N LEU A 146 15.98 11.82 11.41
CA LEU A 146 14.65 11.30 11.08
C LEU A 146 13.85 12.32 10.26
N SER A 147 13.90 13.61 10.59
CA SER A 147 13.25 14.66 9.81
C SER A 147 13.81 14.73 8.37
N ARG A 148 15.12 14.56 8.17
CA ARG A 148 15.70 14.47 6.81
C ARG A 148 15.20 13.26 6.05
N TYR A 149 15.19 12.10 6.71
CA TYR A 149 14.73 10.86 6.11
C TYR A 149 13.25 10.97 5.70
N LEU A 150 12.38 11.46 6.60
CA LEU A 150 10.96 11.66 6.33
C LEU A 150 10.75 12.61 5.16
N LEU A 151 11.55 13.67 5.04
CA LEU A 151 11.50 14.59 3.90
C LEU A 151 11.89 13.88 2.60
N ALA A 152 12.99 13.10 2.60
CA ALA A 152 13.42 12.34 1.43
C ALA A 152 12.36 11.32 0.99
N PHE A 153 11.80 10.55 1.93
CA PHE A 153 10.78 9.55 1.65
C PHE A 153 9.48 10.19 1.12
N ASN A 154 8.95 11.19 1.82
CA ASN A 154 7.71 11.85 1.39
C ASN A 154 7.87 12.60 0.06
N ALA A 155 9.08 13.07 -0.26
CA ALA A 155 9.36 13.67 -1.56
C ALA A 155 9.26 12.63 -2.69
N ILE A 156 9.84 11.43 -2.52
CA ILE A 156 9.65 10.31 -3.47
C ILE A 156 8.16 9.98 -3.60
N MET A 157 7.45 9.88 -2.46
CA MET A 157 6.02 9.59 -2.42
C MET A 157 5.14 10.74 -2.95
N SER A 158 5.74 11.89 -3.29
CA SER A 158 5.14 13.04 -3.95
C SER A 158 5.68 13.25 -5.37
N ARG A 159 6.46 12.28 -5.89
CA ARG A 159 7.12 12.27 -7.22
C ARG A 159 8.28 13.26 -7.37
N ASP A 160 8.77 13.86 -6.29
CA ASP A 160 9.99 14.67 -6.28
C ASP A 160 11.21 13.77 -6.00
N LEU A 161 11.94 13.43 -7.06
CA LEU A 161 13.19 12.67 -6.98
C LEU A 161 14.43 13.56 -6.76
N GLU A 162 14.31 14.88 -6.87
CA GLU A 162 15.45 15.79 -6.75
C GLU A 162 15.77 16.10 -5.29
N THR A 163 14.74 16.31 -4.46
CA THR A 163 14.92 16.48 -3.01
C THR A 163 15.67 15.32 -2.35
N PRO A 164 15.26 14.05 -2.50
CA PRO A 164 15.98 12.91 -1.91
C PRO A 164 17.40 12.78 -2.47
N ARG A 165 17.65 13.08 -3.75
CA ARG A 165 19.01 13.09 -4.33
C ARG A 165 19.94 14.06 -3.61
N ARG A 166 19.46 15.27 -3.30
CA ARG A 166 20.23 16.27 -2.55
C ARG A 166 20.49 15.86 -1.08
N LEU A 167 19.57 15.11 -0.48
CA LEU A 167 19.66 14.70 0.92
C LEU A 167 20.47 13.41 1.12
N LEU A 168 20.58 12.57 0.10
CA LEU A 168 21.10 11.20 0.24
C LEU A 168 22.51 11.15 0.83
N GLU A 169 23.42 12.01 0.37
CA GLU A 169 24.79 12.05 0.90
C GLU A 169 24.79 12.30 2.43
N SER A 170 23.98 13.25 2.89
CA SER A 170 23.86 13.56 4.33
C SER A 170 23.22 12.43 5.14
N LEU A 171 22.31 11.65 4.54
CA LEU A 171 21.70 10.49 5.18
C LEU A 171 22.70 9.34 5.35
N GLN A 172 23.72 9.23 4.49
CA GLN A 172 24.70 8.16 4.53
C GLN A 172 25.89 8.45 5.48
N GLN A 173 26.06 9.69 5.94
CA GLN A 173 27.20 10.13 6.76
C GLN A 173 27.06 9.83 8.26
N GLU A 174 25.88 9.43 8.75
CA GLU A 174 25.63 9.13 10.16
C GLU A 174 25.26 7.65 10.37
N PRO A 175 26.19 6.70 10.17
CA PRO A 175 25.87 5.28 10.17
C PRO A 175 25.60 4.75 11.59
N ASP A 176 24.40 4.22 11.77
CA ASP A 176 24.09 3.11 12.66
C ASP A 176 23.21 2.12 11.87
N GLU A 177 23.03 0.90 12.35
CA GLU A 177 22.33 -0.17 11.61
C GLU A 177 20.94 0.26 11.11
N HIS A 178 20.17 0.96 11.95
CA HIS A 178 18.84 1.43 11.59
C HIS A 178 18.89 2.55 10.54
N ARG A 179 19.81 3.50 10.70
CA ARG A 179 20.00 4.61 9.75
C ARG A 179 20.48 4.11 8.39
N GLU A 180 21.36 3.11 8.35
CA GLU A 180 21.80 2.48 7.12
C GLU A 180 20.64 1.85 6.35
N GLU A 181 19.71 1.19 7.04
CA GLU A 181 18.50 0.65 6.41
C GLU A 181 17.65 1.77 5.78
N LEU A 182 17.41 2.85 6.53
CA LEU A 182 16.61 3.99 6.07
C LEU A 182 17.26 4.72 4.88
N ALA A 183 18.56 5.02 4.95
CA ALA A 183 19.30 5.65 3.86
C ALA A 183 19.39 4.70 2.64
N GLY A 184 19.58 3.41 2.87
CA GLY A 184 19.61 2.37 1.85
C GLY A 184 18.29 2.25 1.09
N ARG A 185 17.15 2.43 1.76
CA ARG A 185 15.82 2.49 1.13
C ARG A 185 15.72 3.64 0.13
N ILE A 186 16.12 4.85 0.54
CA ILE A 186 16.12 6.03 -0.35
C ILE A 186 17.08 5.80 -1.54
N ALA A 187 18.29 5.32 -1.28
CA ALA A 187 19.26 5.01 -2.33
C ALA A 187 18.72 4.00 -3.34
N THR A 188 18.08 2.94 -2.85
CA THR A 188 17.48 1.87 -3.68
C THR A 188 16.37 2.41 -4.57
N MET A 189 15.44 3.21 -4.02
CA MET A 189 14.37 3.83 -4.80
C MET A 189 14.92 4.75 -5.90
N LEU A 190 15.92 5.57 -5.59
CA LEU A 190 16.58 6.44 -6.57
C LEU A 190 17.32 5.66 -7.65
N ALA A 191 18.06 4.62 -7.28
CA ALA A 191 18.80 3.78 -8.22
C ALA A 191 17.84 3.06 -9.19
N ARG A 192 16.69 2.59 -8.70
CA ARG A 192 15.63 2.01 -9.54
C ARG A 192 15.03 3.04 -10.48
N ALA A 193 14.74 4.26 -10.00
CA ALA A 193 14.24 5.34 -10.84
C ALA A 193 15.22 5.66 -11.98
N ASP A 194 16.52 5.71 -11.68
CA ASP A 194 17.57 5.92 -12.68
C ASP A 194 17.67 4.78 -13.71
N ALA A 195 17.44 3.53 -13.28
CA ALA A 195 17.47 2.36 -14.15
C ALA A 195 16.36 2.37 -15.21
N ILE A 196 15.18 2.94 -14.90
CA ILE A 196 14.01 2.90 -15.78
C ILE A 196 13.64 4.25 -16.42
N LYS A 197 14.35 5.34 -16.10
CA LYS A 197 14.03 6.70 -16.57
C LYS A 197 13.90 6.86 -18.10
N GLY A 198 14.53 5.99 -18.88
CA GLY A 198 14.46 6.01 -20.34
C GLY A 198 13.20 5.37 -20.92
N VAL A 199 12.45 4.61 -20.12
CA VAL A 199 11.30 3.80 -20.56
C VAL A 199 10.04 4.01 -19.71
N SER A 200 10.14 4.77 -18.62
CA SER A 200 9.06 5.07 -17.68
C SER A 200 8.91 6.57 -17.56
N SER A 201 7.68 7.10 -17.62
CA SER A 201 7.45 8.55 -17.49
C SER A 201 7.55 9.03 -16.05
N LEU A 202 7.32 8.15 -15.07
CA LEU A 202 7.30 8.44 -13.63
C LEU A 202 6.38 9.62 -13.26
N ASP A 203 5.32 9.81 -14.04
CA ASP A 203 4.30 10.83 -13.80
C ASP A 203 3.21 10.33 -12.81
N GLN A 204 2.07 11.02 -12.74
CA GLN A 204 0.95 10.64 -11.86
C GLN A 204 0.17 9.42 -12.31
N GLN A 205 0.35 8.93 -13.53
CA GLN A 205 -0.39 7.80 -14.10
C GLN A 205 0.51 6.56 -14.29
N ASP A 206 1.83 6.71 -14.13
CA ASP A 206 2.80 5.61 -14.29
C ASP A 206 2.84 4.66 -13.08
N LEU A 207 1.74 3.93 -12.86
CA LEU A 207 1.61 2.98 -11.76
C LEU A 207 2.69 1.90 -11.81
N ARG A 208 3.00 1.41 -13.00
CA ARG A 208 3.96 0.32 -13.20
C ARG A 208 5.38 0.75 -12.83
N GLY A 209 5.81 1.94 -13.28
CA GLY A 209 7.12 2.49 -12.96
C GLY A 209 7.28 2.76 -11.46
N TRP A 210 6.27 3.38 -10.83
CA TRP A 210 6.30 3.65 -9.40
C TRP A 210 6.24 2.39 -8.53
N HIS A 211 5.48 1.36 -8.95
CA HIS A 211 5.52 0.07 -8.26
C HIS A 211 6.93 -0.51 -8.25
N TYR A 212 7.60 -0.52 -9.42
CA TYR A 212 8.99 -0.99 -9.51
C TYR A 212 9.95 -0.16 -8.64
N ILE A 213 9.84 1.16 -8.61
CA ILE A 213 10.70 2.01 -7.76
C ILE A 213 10.58 1.62 -6.29
N LEU A 214 9.35 1.50 -5.80
CA LEU A 214 9.09 1.28 -4.37
C LEU A 214 9.47 -0.13 -3.92
N THR A 215 9.19 -1.15 -4.72
CA THR A 215 9.29 -2.56 -4.29
C THR A 215 10.40 -3.33 -5.01
N GLY A 216 10.76 -2.91 -6.23
CA GLY A 216 11.62 -3.65 -7.15
C GLY A 216 10.88 -4.73 -7.93
N ALA A 217 9.58 -4.88 -7.69
CA ALA A 217 8.71 -5.86 -8.33
C ALA A 217 8.06 -5.29 -9.60
N PHE A 218 7.54 -6.17 -10.44
CA PHE A 218 6.87 -5.79 -11.69
C PHE A 218 5.37 -5.96 -11.58
N LEU A 219 4.63 -4.91 -11.99
CA LEU A 219 3.19 -4.97 -12.20
C LEU A 219 2.90 -5.33 -13.66
N LEU A 220 2.33 -6.51 -13.89
CA LEU A 220 2.20 -7.07 -15.23
C LEU A 220 1.02 -6.46 -16.00
N HIS A 221 -0.10 -6.23 -15.34
CA HIS A 221 -1.36 -5.77 -15.91
C HIS A 221 -1.81 -4.45 -15.26
N LEU A 222 -2.45 -3.60 -16.07
CA LEU A 222 -3.10 -2.38 -15.62
C LEU A 222 -4.58 -2.48 -15.97
N SER A 223 -5.46 -2.20 -15.00
CA SER A 223 -6.89 -2.09 -15.28
C SER A 223 -7.12 -1.08 -16.41
N PRO A 224 -7.85 -1.43 -17.48
CA PRO A 224 -8.20 -0.48 -18.53
C PRO A 224 -9.30 0.50 -18.09
N TYR A 225 -9.92 0.27 -16.92
CA TYR A 225 -11.06 1.02 -16.42
C TYR A 225 -10.69 2.02 -15.33
N GLY A 226 -11.54 3.04 -15.16
CA GLY A 226 -11.50 3.95 -14.01
C GLY A 226 -10.34 4.96 -14.02
N PHE A 227 -9.64 5.17 -15.14
CA PHE A 227 -8.60 6.22 -15.25
C PHE A 227 -9.18 7.61 -14.96
N ASP A 228 -10.33 7.94 -15.55
CA ASP A 228 -11.03 9.21 -15.32
C ASP A 228 -11.62 9.33 -13.91
N GLU A 229 -11.77 8.20 -13.20
CA GLU A 229 -12.23 8.12 -11.81
C GLU A 229 -11.06 8.08 -10.81
N GLY A 230 -9.82 8.21 -11.31
CA GLY A 230 -8.61 8.27 -10.52
C GLY A 230 -8.07 6.90 -10.08
N MET A 231 -8.53 5.78 -10.65
CA MET A 231 -8.00 4.45 -10.30
C MET A 231 -6.59 4.17 -10.83
N ASN A 232 -6.23 4.85 -11.93
CA ASN A 232 -4.88 4.87 -12.51
C ASN A 232 -4.27 3.47 -12.70
N GLY A 233 -5.02 2.56 -13.33
CA GLY A 233 -4.55 1.20 -13.63
C GLY A 233 -4.83 0.15 -12.54
N ARG A 234 -5.65 0.48 -11.53
CA ARG A 234 -6.11 -0.45 -10.48
C ARG A 234 -7.59 -0.79 -10.65
N TYR A 235 -8.02 -1.96 -10.20
CA TYR A 235 -9.43 -2.30 -10.11
C TYR A 235 -10.02 -1.83 -8.78
N ALA A 236 -11.14 -1.11 -8.83
CA ALA A 236 -11.96 -0.85 -7.63
C ALA A 236 -12.72 -2.11 -7.23
N PHE A 237 -13.33 -2.74 -8.22
CA PHE A 237 -14.02 -4.02 -8.10
C PHE A 237 -13.68 -4.84 -9.34
N VAL A 238 -13.37 -6.12 -9.16
CA VAL A 238 -13.16 -7.07 -10.26
C VAL A 238 -13.77 -8.42 -9.90
N GLN A 239 -14.52 -8.97 -10.85
CA GLN A 239 -14.82 -10.39 -10.90
C GLN A 239 -13.77 -11.00 -11.81
N ASP A 240 -12.75 -11.62 -11.21
CA ASP A 240 -11.65 -12.20 -11.96
C ASP A 240 -12.18 -13.34 -12.84
N THR A 241 -11.49 -13.55 -13.96
CA THR A 241 -11.93 -14.47 -15.01
C THR A 241 -10.81 -15.43 -15.38
N PRO A 242 -11.13 -16.62 -15.94
CA PRO A 242 -10.11 -17.51 -16.49
C PRO A 242 -9.23 -16.82 -17.56
N GLY A 243 -9.79 -15.87 -18.31
CA GLY A 243 -9.08 -15.08 -19.31
C GLY A 243 -8.02 -14.16 -18.69
N LEU A 244 -8.35 -13.45 -17.61
CA LEU A 244 -7.40 -12.57 -16.90
C LEU A 244 -6.31 -13.39 -16.18
N CYS A 245 -6.66 -14.55 -15.62
CA CYS A 245 -5.68 -15.52 -15.12
C CYS A 245 -4.69 -15.96 -16.20
N LEU A 246 -5.20 -16.35 -17.39
CA LEU A 246 -4.36 -16.76 -18.52
C LEU A 246 -3.49 -15.59 -19.02
N GLU A 247 -4.04 -14.39 -19.12
CA GLU A 247 -3.29 -13.18 -19.44
C GLU A 247 -2.12 -12.96 -18.46
N GLY A 248 -2.37 -13.07 -17.15
CA GLY A 248 -1.35 -12.97 -16.12
C GLY A 248 -0.22 -13.98 -16.30
N ILE A 249 -0.55 -15.23 -16.59
CA ILE A 249 0.42 -16.30 -16.90
C ILE A 249 1.26 -15.94 -18.14
N LEU A 250 0.63 -15.44 -19.21
CA LEU A 250 1.31 -15.11 -20.46
C LEU A 250 2.23 -13.89 -20.32
N ARG A 251 1.79 -12.86 -19.60
CA ARG A 251 2.58 -11.67 -19.27
C ARG A 251 3.76 -12.05 -18.37
N LEU A 252 3.55 -12.90 -17.36
CA LEU A 252 4.62 -13.40 -16.50
C LEU A 252 5.67 -14.16 -17.30
N ALA A 253 5.25 -15.11 -18.15
CA ALA A 253 6.17 -15.87 -19.00
C ALA A 253 6.99 -14.94 -19.91
N THR A 254 6.37 -13.88 -20.44
CA THR A 254 7.08 -12.86 -21.23
C THR A 254 8.09 -12.09 -20.39
N ALA A 255 7.71 -11.63 -19.19
CA ALA A 255 8.60 -10.90 -18.29
C ALA A 255 9.79 -11.75 -17.82
N LEU A 256 9.56 -13.01 -17.45
CA LEU A 256 10.62 -13.96 -17.09
C LEU A 256 11.62 -14.15 -18.24
N LYS A 257 11.12 -14.29 -19.47
CA LYS A 257 11.96 -14.41 -20.67
C LYS A 257 12.80 -13.16 -20.91
N GLU A 258 12.21 -11.96 -20.80
CA GLU A 258 12.94 -10.70 -20.99
C GLU A 258 14.06 -10.50 -19.96
N ILE A 259 13.83 -10.92 -18.71
CA ILE A 259 14.82 -10.82 -17.63
C ILE A 259 15.86 -11.96 -17.70
N GLY A 260 15.57 -13.02 -18.46
CA GLY A 260 16.45 -14.18 -18.58
C GLY A 260 16.37 -15.15 -17.41
N ILE A 261 15.23 -15.20 -16.72
CA ILE A 261 15.00 -16.13 -15.60
C ILE A 261 14.56 -17.48 -16.15
N SER A 262 15.34 -18.53 -15.87
CA SER A 262 14.96 -19.91 -16.14
C SER A 262 14.18 -20.49 -14.96
N VAL A 263 12.99 -21.04 -15.22
CA VAL A 263 12.15 -21.67 -14.19
C VAL A 263 12.35 -23.19 -14.27
N PRO A 264 13.03 -23.83 -13.30
CA PRO A 264 13.23 -25.28 -13.32
C PRO A 264 12.04 -26.08 -12.78
N ARG A 265 11.13 -25.44 -12.05
CA ARG A 265 9.94 -26.02 -11.42
C ARG A 265 8.97 -24.91 -10.99
N VAL A 266 7.72 -25.27 -10.77
CA VAL A 266 6.71 -24.41 -10.16
C VAL A 266 6.33 -24.98 -8.79
N PHE A 267 6.28 -24.12 -7.78
CA PHE A 267 5.82 -24.47 -6.45
C PHE A 267 4.34 -24.12 -6.28
N ALA A 268 3.55 -25.11 -5.85
CA ALA A 268 2.14 -24.95 -5.51
C ALA A 268 1.98 -24.64 -4.02
N LEU A 269 1.43 -23.46 -3.71
CA LEU A 269 0.98 -23.13 -2.36
C LEU A 269 -0.36 -23.85 -2.07
N PRO A 270 -0.63 -24.23 -0.81
CA PRO A 270 -1.76 -25.10 -0.46
C PRO A 270 -3.14 -24.43 -0.62
N GLU A 271 -3.20 -23.10 -0.70
CA GLU A 271 -4.43 -22.38 -1.00
C GLU A 271 -4.93 -22.76 -2.42
N ARG A 272 -6.25 -22.98 -2.56
CA ARG A 272 -6.86 -23.60 -3.75
C ARG A 272 -6.55 -22.85 -5.04
N GLY A 273 -6.73 -21.53 -5.05
CA GLY A 273 -6.45 -20.69 -6.20
C GLY A 273 -4.99 -20.73 -6.62
N SER A 274 -4.11 -20.66 -5.63
CA SER A 274 -2.67 -20.76 -5.80
C SER A 274 -2.26 -22.13 -6.38
N THR A 275 -2.88 -23.22 -5.93
CA THR A 275 -2.69 -24.56 -6.50
C THR A 275 -3.17 -24.64 -7.96
N ILE A 276 -4.33 -24.07 -8.29
CA ILE A 276 -4.86 -24.03 -9.66
C ILE A 276 -3.87 -23.30 -10.59
N LEU A 277 -3.42 -22.11 -10.18
CA LEU A 277 -2.49 -21.32 -10.98
C LEU A 277 -1.10 -21.97 -11.09
N ALA A 278 -0.59 -22.58 -10.02
CA ALA A 278 0.66 -23.33 -10.06
C ALA A 278 0.60 -24.48 -11.07
N ARG A 279 -0.52 -25.22 -11.10
CA ARG A 279 -0.75 -26.29 -12.08
C ARG A 279 -0.78 -25.76 -13.51
N ALA A 280 -1.50 -24.67 -13.74
CA ALA A 280 -1.59 -24.04 -15.07
C ALA A 280 -0.20 -23.55 -15.54
N LEU A 281 0.58 -22.94 -14.64
CA LEU A 281 1.96 -22.53 -14.92
C LEU A 281 2.89 -23.70 -15.23
N ALA A 282 2.85 -24.77 -14.44
CA ALA A 282 3.67 -25.96 -14.67
C ALA A 282 3.39 -26.59 -16.05
N LEU A 283 2.10 -26.69 -16.42
CA LEU A 283 1.67 -27.14 -17.74
C LEU A 283 2.13 -26.19 -18.86
N LYS A 284 1.98 -24.87 -18.67
CA LYS A 284 2.36 -23.85 -19.66
C LYS A 284 3.86 -23.78 -19.90
N LEU A 285 4.66 -23.91 -18.84
CA LEU A 285 6.12 -23.82 -18.89
C LEU A 285 6.79 -25.18 -19.18
N HIS A 286 6.02 -26.27 -19.16
CA HIS A 286 6.51 -27.64 -19.31
C HIS A 286 7.56 -28.02 -18.26
N VAL A 287 7.30 -27.69 -16.99
CA VAL A 287 8.21 -27.94 -15.86
C VAL A 287 7.51 -28.74 -14.76
N PRO A 288 8.27 -29.43 -13.89
CA PRO A 288 7.70 -30.13 -12.75
C PRO A 288 6.92 -29.20 -11.81
N LEU A 289 5.80 -29.71 -11.30
CA LEU A 289 5.08 -29.12 -10.18
C LEU A 289 5.55 -29.76 -8.87
N VAL A 290 5.80 -28.94 -7.86
CA VAL A 290 6.21 -29.37 -6.51
C VAL A 290 5.33 -28.68 -5.48
N ASP A 291 4.83 -29.42 -4.50
CA ASP A 291 4.04 -28.82 -3.42
C ASP A 291 4.95 -28.05 -2.46
N TRP A 292 4.50 -26.87 -2.01
CA TRP A 292 5.20 -26.06 -1.03
C TRP A 292 5.07 -26.66 0.37
N SER A 293 6.16 -26.70 1.13
CA SER A 293 6.17 -27.14 2.52
C SER A 293 5.90 -25.95 3.45
N ASN A 294 5.22 -26.20 4.57
CA ASN A 294 4.97 -25.15 5.58
C ASN A 294 6.27 -24.60 6.20
N GLU A 295 7.36 -25.38 6.17
CA GLU A 295 8.69 -24.96 6.62
C GLU A 295 9.43 -24.08 5.59
N GLY A 296 8.85 -23.90 4.39
CA GLY A 296 9.48 -23.23 3.27
C GLY A 296 10.43 -24.11 2.47
N GLN A 297 10.79 -23.64 1.28
CA GLN A 297 11.80 -24.24 0.39
C GLN A 297 12.76 -23.17 -0.08
N THR A 298 14.02 -23.55 -0.30
CA THR A 298 15.10 -22.63 -0.68
C THR A 298 15.59 -22.86 -2.12
N GLU A 299 15.06 -23.89 -2.75
CA GLU A 299 15.43 -24.35 -4.07
C GLU A 299 14.94 -23.37 -5.15
N PRO A 300 15.68 -23.24 -6.27
CA PRO A 300 15.26 -22.42 -7.39
C PRO A 300 13.91 -22.89 -7.96
N GLY A 301 13.06 -21.93 -8.32
CA GLY A 301 11.71 -22.21 -8.83
C GLY A 301 10.79 -21.00 -8.80
N LEU A 302 9.66 -21.12 -9.47
CA LEU A 302 8.60 -20.11 -9.48
C LEU A 302 7.52 -20.50 -8.46
N ILE A 303 7.31 -19.68 -7.44
CA ILE A 303 6.22 -19.83 -6.47
C ILE A 303 5.01 -19.08 -7.01
N ALA A 304 3.89 -19.77 -7.11
CA ALA A 304 2.64 -19.19 -7.61
C ALA A 304 1.64 -19.02 -6.46
N ALA A 305 1.25 -17.76 -6.23
CA ALA A 305 0.15 -17.39 -5.36
C ALA A 305 -0.99 -16.79 -6.20
N TYR A 306 -2.23 -17.18 -5.92
CA TYR A 306 -3.37 -16.42 -6.41
C TYR A 306 -3.39 -15.06 -5.72
N ASP A 307 -3.51 -15.07 -4.40
CA ASP A 307 -3.47 -13.87 -3.57
C ASP A 307 -2.75 -14.19 -2.27
N LEU A 308 -1.78 -13.34 -1.91
CA LEU A 308 -1.02 -13.52 -0.67
C LEU A 308 -1.88 -13.32 0.58
N ASN A 309 -2.97 -12.55 0.51
CA ASN A 309 -3.89 -12.33 1.63
C ASN A 309 -4.65 -13.60 2.05
N LEU A 310 -4.72 -14.61 1.18
CA LEU A 310 -5.40 -15.87 1.45
C LEU A 310 -4.50 -16.92 2.09
N LEU A 311 -3.23 -16.60 2.32
CA LEU A 311 -2.25 -17.54 2.85
C LEU A 311 -2.14 -17.44 4.37
N ASP A 312 -1.92 -18.59 5.01
CA ASP A 312 -1.67 -18.66 6.44
C ASP A 312 -0.33 -18.04 6.84
N GLY A 313 -0.26 -17.54 8.08
CA GLY A 313 0.92 -16.86 8.63
C GLY A 313 2.26 -17.59 8.48
N PRO A 314 2.38 -18.90 8.79
CA PRO A 314 3.65 -19.63 8.63
C PRO A 314 4.15 -19.66 7.18
N ILE A 315 3.25 -19.82 6.21
CA ILE A 315 3.59 -19.80 4.80
C ILE A 315 4.08 -18.41 4.41
N LEU A 316 3.36 -17.35 4.81
CA LEU A 316 3.78 -15.98 4.55
C LEU A 316 5.17 -15.67 5.10
N VAL A 317 5.48 -16.12 6.33
CA VAL A 317 6.81 -15.97 6.92
C VAL A 317 7.87 -16.66 6.06
N SER A 318 7.60 -17.88 5.58
CA SER A 318 8.53 -18.62 4.71
C SER A 318 8.81 -17.91 3.37
N LEU A 319 7.87 -17.10 2.89
CA LEU A 319 7.98 -16.37 1.61
C LEU A 319 8.71 -15.02 1.73
N ARG A 320 9.03 -14.53 2.94
CA ARG A 320 9.62 -13.19 3.11
C ARG A 320 11.06 -13.11 2.60
N GLN A 321 11.82 -14.20 2.68
CA GLN A 321 13.24 -14.21 2.33
C GLN A 321 13.44 -14.50 0.84
N HIS A 322 14.34 -13.74 0.22
CA HIS A 322 14.85 -14.09 -1.11
C HIS A 322 15.82 -15.27 -1.02
N HIS A 323 15.67 -16.21 -1.94
CA HIS A 323 16.57 -17.33 -2.15
C HIS A 323 17.11 -17.33 -3.59
N PRO A 324 18.35 -17.80 -3.83
CA PRO A 324 18.93 -17.80 -5.16
C PRO A 324 18.07 -18.54 -6.20
N GLY A 325 17.67 -17.85 -7.27
CA GLY A 325 16.88 -18.45 -8.36
C GLY A 325 15.42 -18.75 -8.00
N GLN A 326 14.93 -18.25 -6.87
CA GLN A 326 13.53 -18.37 -6.47
C GLN A 326 12.78 -17.07 -6.79
N VAL A 327 11.61 -17.20 -7.43
CA VAL A 327 10.76 -16.08 -7.82
C VAL A 327 9.37 -16.28 -7.23
N LEU A 328 8.80 -15.24 -6.66
CA LEU A 328 7.42 -15.22 -6.18
C LEU A 328 6.53 -14.43 -7.13
N TRP A 329 5.46 -15.05 -7.60
CA TRP A 329 4.40 -14.39 -8.38
C TRP A 329 3.09 -14.41 -7.61
N SER A 330 2.40 -13.28 -7.58
CA SER A 330 1.04 -13.13 -7.08
C SER A 330 0.13 -12.67 -8.23
N HIS A 331 -0.99 -13.35 -8.43
CA HIS A 331 -1.94 -12.96 -9.45
C HIS A 331 -2.68 -11.67 -9.05
N ALA A 332 -3.39 -11.72 -7.92
CA ALA A 332 -4.16 -10.62 -7.38
C ALA A 332 -3.48 -10.06 -6.13
N THR A 333 -3.41 -8.73 -6.00
CA THR A 333 -2.91 -8.08 -4.80
C THR A 333 -3.82 -6.92 -4.39
N CYS A 334 -4.25 -6.90 -3.13
CA CYS A 334 -5.01 -5.79 -2.58
C CYS A 334 -4.10 -4.55 -2.43
N TRP A 335 -4.52 -3.40 -2.96
CA TRP A 335 -3.71 -2.16 -2.89
C TRP A 335 -4.15 -1.21 -1.78
N THR A 336 -5.29 -1.46 -1.14
CA THR A 336 -5.86 -0.56 -0.12
C THR A 336 -5.30 -0.77 1.27
N GLU A 337 -4.50 -1.81 1.47
CA GLU A 337 -3.90 -2.19 2.75
C GLU A 337 -2.40 -2.44 2.57
N SER A 338 -1.63 -2.17 3.62
CA SER A 338 -0.20 -2.49 3.62
C SER A 338 -0.03 -3.98 3.85
N PHE A 339 0.94 -4.60 3.17
CA PHE A 339 1.19 -6.04 3.28
C PHE A 339 2.68 -6.32 3.55
N PRO A 340 3.05 -7.28 4.42
CA PRO A 340 4.41 -7.44 4.92
C PRO A 340 5.46 -7.86 3.88
N LEU A 341 5.04 -8.24 2.67
CA LEU A 341 5.93 -8.55 1.54
C LEU A 341 5.24 -8.26 0.20
N THR A 342 6.01 -7.94 -0.83
CA THR A 342 5.52 -7.81 -2.21
C THR A 342 6.04 -8.99 -3.01
N ALA A 343 5.20 -9.61 -3.83
CA ALA A 343 5.64 -10.60 -4.81
C ALA A 343 6.64 -9.97 -5.79
N ASP A 344 7.55 -10.76 -6.35
CA ASP A 344 8.53 -10.27 -7.34
C ASP A 344 7.84 -9.86 -8.65
N PHE A 345 6.70 -10.49 -8.94
CA PHE A 345 5.76 -10.13 -9.98
C PHE A 345 4.34 -10.13 -9.41
N THR A 346 3.59 -9.06 -9.65
CA THR A 346 2.16 -8.95 -9.36
C THR A 346 1.41 -8.83 -10.67
N THR A 347 0.33 -9.60 -10.88
CA THR A 347 -0.46 -9.42 -12.11
C THR A 347 -1.22 -8.13 -12.06
N PHE A 348 -2.15 -7.97 -11.12
CA PHE A 348 -2.97 -6.78 -11.02
C PHE A 348 -3.24 -6.35 -9.57
N PHE A 349 -3.66 -5.10 -9.42
CA PHE A 349 -4.11 -4.54 -8.15
C PHE A 349 -5.63 -4.44 -8.08
N TYR A 350 -6.20 -4.80 -6.95
CA TYR A 350 -7.63 -4.71 -6.67
C TYR A 350 -7.93 -4.05 -5.32
N GLN A 351 -9.16 -3.56 -5.16
CA GLN A 351 -9.73 -3.21 -3.87
C GLN A 351 -10.76 -4.27 -3.40
N VAL A 352 -11.69 -4.66 -4.27
CA VAL A 352 -12.54 -5.84 -4.07
C VAL A 352 -12.35 -6.81 -5.24
N ASN A 353 -12.15 -8.10 -4.94
CA ASN A 353 -11.93 -9.15 -5.92
C ASN A 353 -12.78 -10.39 -5.59
N HIS A 354 -13.34 -11.01 -6.63
CA HIS A 354 -13.95 -12.33 -6.56
C HIS A 354 -13.22 -13.27 -7.52
N ALA A 355 -12.68 -14.37 -6.99
CA ALA A 355 -11.88 -15.29 -7.76
C ALA A 355 -12.70 -16.10 -8.77
N PRO A 356 -12.13 -16.57 -9.89
CA PRO A 356 -12.91 -17.22 -10.95
C PRO A 356 -13.64 -18.50 -10.51
N TRP A 357 -13.16 -19.15 -9.45
CA TRP A 357 -13.74 -20.36 -8.85
C TRP A 357 -14.70 -20.08 -7.70
N GLU A 358 -14.90 -18.82 -7.31
CA GLU A 358 -15.91 -18.41 -6.33
C GLU A 358 -17.28 -18.19 -6.98
N SER A 359 -18.29 -17.90 -6.16
CA SER A 359 -19.61 -17.50 -6.64
C SER A 359 -19.51 -16.18 -7.43
N GLN A 360 -19.96 -16.20 -8.68
CA GLN A 360 -19.93 -15.05 -9.58
C GLN A 360 -21.31 -14.42 -9.71
N MET A 361 -21.37 -13.10 -9.71
CA MET A 361 -22.56 -12.31 -10.01
C MET A 361 -22.72 -12.14 -11.50
N SER A 362 -23.93 -12.41 -11.99
CA SER A 362 -24.34 -12.12 -13.36
C SER A 362 -25.76 -11.57 -13.36
N VAL A 363 -26.13 -10.86 -14.43
CA VAL A 363 -27.50 -10.40 -14.63
C VAL A 363 -28.18 -11.41 -15.55
N ASP A 364 -29.28 -12.00 -15.06
CA ASP A 364 -30.09 -12.90 -15.87
C ASP A 364 -30.69 -12.10 -17.05
N PRO A 365 -30.48 -12.53 -18.30
CA PRO A 365 -30.85 -11.75 -19.48
C PRO A 365 -32.37 -11.61 -19.65
N ASP A 366 -33.16 -12.55 -19.13
CA ASP A 366 -34.60 -12.59 -19.30
C ASP A 366 -35.31 -11.81 -18.17
N THR A 367 -34.88 -12.01 -16.94
CA THR A 367 -35.51 -11.43 -15.74
C THR A 367 -34.88 -10.12 -15.30
N ARG A 368 -33.67 -9.80 -15.80
CA ARG A 368 -32.82 -8.67 -15.35
C ARG A 368 -32.53 -8.68 -13.86
N GLN A 369 -32.67 -9.83 -13.20
CA GLN A 369 -32.33 -9.99 -11.80
C GLN A 369 -30.88 -10.41 -11.64
N MET A 370 -30.26 -10.02 -10.52
CA MET A 370 -28.93 -10.52 -10.17
C MET A 370 -29.04 -11.98 -9.77
N VAL A 371 -28.22 -12.82 -10.39
CA VAL A 371 -28.09 -14.24 -10.08
C VAL A 371 -26.64 -14.54 -9.74
N HIS A 372 -26.46 -15.38 -8.72
CA HIS A 372 -25.16 -15.87 -8.29
C HIS A 372 -24.93 -17.28 -8.81
N SER A 373 -23.78 -17.51 -9.47
CA SER A 373 -23.35 -18.86 -9.80
C SER A 373 -22.92 -19.60 -8.53
N GLN A 374 -22.93 -20.93 -8.59
CA GLN A 374 -22.27 -21.73 -7.55
C GLN A 374 -20.75 -21.63 -7.72
N PRO A 375 -19.97 -21.70 -6.61
CA PRO A 375 -18.54 -21.88 -6.67
C PRO A 375 -18.15 -23.13 -7.49
N ASP A 376 -17.02 -23.05 -8.19
CA ASP A 376 -16.51 -24.18 -8.97
C ASP A 376 -15.75 -25.15 -8.06
N GLU A 377 -16.39 -26.26 -7.72
CA GLU A 377 -15.85 -27.31 -6.84
C GLU A 377 -15.06 -28.41 -7.57
N ARG A 378 -14.88 -28.30 -8.91
CA ARG A 378 -14.10 -29.29 -9.69
C ARG A 378 -12.66 -29.39 -9.17
N ASP A 379 -11.96 -30.47 -9.50
CA ASP A 379 -10.57 -30.61 -9.05
C ASP A 379 -9.66 -29.54 -9.69
N ALA A 380 -8.61 -29.15 -8.96
CA ALA A 380 -7.72 -28.07 -9.38
C ALA A 380 -6.99 -28.37 -10.71
N ALA A 381 -6.77 -29.63 -11.07
CA ALA A 381 -6.09 -29.98 -12.31
C ALA A 381 -7.00 -29.77 -13.52
N SER A 382 -8.29 -30.13 -13.39
CA SER A 382 -9.31 -29.86 -14.42
C SER A 382 -9.46 -28.36 -14.68
N ILE A 383 -9.60 -27.55 -13.62
CA ILE A 383 -9.72 -26.09 -13.74
C ILE A 383 -8.46 -25.49 -14.38
N ALA A 384 -7.27 -25.93 -13.95
CA ALA A 384 -6.00 -25.45 -14.51
C ALA A 384 -5.85 -25.76 -16.01
N ALA A 385 -6.30 -26.94 -16.46
CA ALA A 385 -6.26 -27.31 -17.88
C ALA A 385 -7.23 -26.47 -18.73
N GLU A 386 -8.44 -26.20 -18.21
CA GLU A 386 -9.43 -25.35 -18.86
C GLU A 386 -8.98 -23.88 -18.93
N LEU A 387 -8.34 -23.38 -17.87
CA LEU A 387 -7.79 -22.03 -17.81
C LEU A 387 -6.83 -21.76 -18.98
N LEU A 388 -6.01 -22.74 -19.37
CA LEU A 388 -5.10 -22.61 -20.52
C LEU A 388 -5.81 -22.58 -21.89
N GLN A 389 -7.11 -22.89 -21.94
CA GLN A 389 -7.96 -22.79 -23.13
C GLN A 389 -8.86 -21.54 -23.10
N ALA A 390 -8.77 -20.73 -22.04
CA ALA A 390 -9.59 -19.53 -21.90
C ALA A 390 -9.31 -18.53 -23.03
N GLN A 391 -10.34 -17.76 -23.37
CA GLN A 391 -10.18 -16.64 -24.29
C GLN A 391 -9.61 -15.44 -23.54
N VAL A 392 -8.56 -14.84 -24.11
CA VAL A 392 -7.99 -13.57 -23.63
C VAL A 392 -8.57 -12.44 -24.49
N GLU A 393 -8.83 -11.28 -23.90
CA GLU A 393 -9.29 -10.09 -24.63
C GLU A 393 -8.28 -9.68 -25.71
N ASN A 394 -8.73 -9.08 -26.81
CA ASN A 394 -7.83 -8.76 -27.92
C ASN A 394 -6.84 -7.65 -27.52
N GLU A 395 -7.30 -6.73 -26.68
CA GLU A 395 -6.59 -5.56 -26.20
C GLU A 395 -5.63 -5.90 -25.05
N ALA A 396 -5.73 -7.12 -24.50
CA ALA A 396 -4.98 -7.62 -23.34
C ALA A 396 -3.45 -7.60 -23.50
N PHE A 397 -2.90 -7.34 -24.69
CA PHE A 397 -1.46 -7.26 -24.92
C PHE A 397 -1.01 -5.95 -25.57
N GLU A 398 -1.90 -4.95 -25.71
CA GLU A 398 -1.57 -3.67 -26.33
C GLU A 398 -0.41 -2.94 -25.64
N ASP A 399 -0.37 -3.02 -24.30
CA ASP A 399 0.67 -2.38 -23.49
C ASP A 399 1.88 -3.29 -23.18
N LEU A 400 1.90 -4.53 -23.71
CA LEU A 400 2.98 -5.49 -23.51
C LEU A 400 4.36 -4.94 -23.91
N PRO A 401 4.53 -4.18 -25.03
CA PRO A 401 5.81 -3.58 -25.36
C PRO A 401 6.33 -2.62 -24.28
N LYS A 402 5.45 -1.93 -23.55
CA LYS A 402 5.85 -1.06 -22.43
C LYS A 402 6.35 -1.88 -21.25
N LEU A 403 5.66 -2.99 -20.92
CA LEU A 403 6.10 -3.93 -19.90
C LEU A 403 7.48 -4.51 -20.24
N GLN A 404 7.68 -4.96 -21.49
CA GLN A 404 8.97 -5.51 -21.94
C GLN A 404 10.10 -4.47 -21.89
N ALA A 405 9.82 -3.23 -22.29
CA ALA A 405 10.81 -2.15 -22.20
C ALA A 405 11.24 -1.90 -20.75
N LEU A 406 10.29 -1.89 -19.82
CA LEU A 406 10.55 -1.74 -18.39
C LEU A 406 11.36 -2.91 -17.82
N THR A 407 10.93 -4.15 -18.05
CA THR A 407 11.61 -5.35 -17.53
C THR A 407 13.03 -5.46 -18.08
N LYS A 408 13.23 -5.16 -19.37
CA LYS A 408 14.54 -5.14 -20.01
C LYS A 408 15.45 -4.06 -19.41
N ALA A 409 14.95 -2.84 -19.23
CA ALA A 409 15.73 -1.77 -18.61
C ALA A 409 16.15 -2.15 -17.18
N ALA A 410 15.21 -2.64 -16.39
CA ALA A 410 15.42 -3.10 -15.02
C ALA A 410 16.38 -4.30 -14.92
N ALA A 411 16.37 -5.24 -15.89
CA ALA A 411 17.26 -6.40 -15.90
C ALA A 411 18.74 -6.04 -16.10
N THR A 412 19.03 -4.87 -16.68
CA THR A 412 20.41 -4.37 -16.81
C THR A 412 20.92 -3.66 -15.56
N ALA A 413 20.07 -3.51 -14.54
CA ALA A 413 20.42 -2.84 -13.31
C ALA A 413 21.35 -3.68 -12.43
N HIS A 414 22.18 -3.01 -11.64
CA HIS A 414 23.15 -3.62 -10.74
C HIS A 414 23.12 -2.98 -9.35
N GLY A 415 23.69 -3.66 -8.37
CA GLY A 415 23.75 -3.17 -6.99
C GLY A 415 22.36 -2.94 -6.39
N ALA A 416 22.12 -1.73 -5.86
CA ALA A 416 20.87 -1.38 -5.20
C ALA A 416 19.65 -1.37 -6.13
N ALA A 417 19.84 -1.25 -7.45
CA ALA A 417 18.74 -1.21 -8.41
C ALA A 417 18.29 -2.60 -8.91
N ILE A 418 18.89 -3.69 -8.41
CA ILE A 418 18.54 -5.05 -8.84
C ILE A 418 17.03 -5.29 -8.60
N PRO A 419 16.30 -5.80 -9.62
CA PRO A 419 14.89 -6.18 -9.47
C PRO A 419 14.69 -7.24 -8.40
N ALA A 420 13.53 -7.22 -7.73
CA ALA A 420 13.19 -8.19 -6.68
C ALA A 420 13.35 -9.64 -7.17
N ALA A 421 12.93 -9.93 -8.40
CA ALA A 421 13.04 -11.25 -9.03
C ALA A 421 14.48 -11.78 -9.21
N LEU A 422 15.49 -10.91 -9.12
CA LEU A 422 16.91 -11.25 -9.26
C LEU A 422 17.68 -11.19 -7.93
N ASN A 423 17.02 -10.81 -6.84
CA ASN A 423 17.65 -10.82 -5.52
C ASN A 423 17.84 -12.26 -5.02
N THR A 424 19.01 -12.53 -4.47
CA THR A 424 19.40 -13.86 -3.97
C THR A 424 19.41 -13.98 -2.45
N ARG A 425 19.21 -12.85 -1.75
CA ARG A 425 19.26 -12.72 -0.29
C ARG A 425 18.47 -11.51 0.18
N GLY A 426 18.31 -11.39 1.50
CA GLY A 426 17.57 -10.31 2.13
C GLY A 426 16.06 -10.55 2.07
N LEU A 427 15.30 -9.58 2.56
CA LEU A 427 13.85 -9.67 2.63
C LEU A 427 13.21 -8.99 1.42
N ARG A 428 12.09 -9.56 0.95
CA ARG A 428 11.17 -8.90 0.03
C ARG A 428 10.65 -7.62 0.68
N GLN A 429 10.48 -6.58 -0.14
CA GLN A 429 9.99 -5.28 0.32
C GLN A 429 8.51 -5.38 0.69
N GLN A 430 8.08 -4.65 1.73
CA GLN A 430 6.66 -4.54 2.04
C GLN A 430 5.90 -3.82 0.93
N LEU A 431 4.62 -4.16 0.79
CA LEU A 431 3.69 -3.40 -0.04
C LEU A 431 3.15 -2.24 0.79
N TRP A 432 3.29 -1.03 0.25
CA TRP A 432 2.74 0.18 0.85
C TRP A 432 1.33 0.42 0.31
N ASP A 433 0.40 0.75 1.18
CA ASP A 433 -0.95 1.17 0.79
C ASP A 433 -0.98 2.59 0.19
N SER A 434 0.09 3.36 0.39
CA SER A 434 0.34 4.65 -0.25
C SER A 434 1.19 4.51 -1.51
N SER A 435 0.97 5.39 -2.48
CA SER A 435 1.71 5.43 -3.74
C SER A 435 1.87 6.86 -4.26
N PRO A 436 2.96 7.17 -4.97
CA PRO A 436 3.09 8.37 -5.80
C PRO A 436 1.97 8.51 -6.84
N VAL A 437 1.43 7.37 -7.32
CA VAL A 437 0.24 7.30 -8.16
C VAL A 437 -0.98 7.15 -7.27
N LYS A 438 -1.65 8.28 -7.02
CA LYS A 438 -2.84 8.35 -6.15
C LYS A 438 -4.00 7.56 -6.74
N SER A 439 -4.85 7.05 -5.86
CA SER A 439 -6.05 6.32 -6.26
C SER A 439 -7.23 6.67 -5.37
N SER A 440 -8.41 6.75 -5.97
CA SER A 440 -9.68 6.79 -5.24
C SER A 440 -9.87 5.46 -4.52
N ARG A 441 -10.10 5.51 -3.20
CA ARG A 441 -10.55 4.35 -2.41
C ARG A 441 -12.06 4.46 -2.25
N PHE A 442 -12.80 3.46 -2.71
CA PHE A 442 -14.25 3.43 -2.49
C PHE A 442 -14.55 2.90 -1.09
N ALA A 443 -15.53 3.45 -0.39
CA ALA A 443 -15.86 3.04 0.99
C ALA A 443 -17.02 2.06 1.00
#